data_AF-A0A8T6E7U8-F1
#
_entry.id   AF-A0A8T6E7U8-F1
#
_cell.length_a   1.000
_cell.length_b   1.000
_cell.length_c   1.000
_cell.angle_alpha   90.00
_cell.angle_beta   90.00
_cell.angle_gamma   90.00
#
_symmetry.space_group_name_H-M   'P 1'
#
loop_
_entity.id
_entity.type
_entity.pdbx_description
1 polymer ?
#
loop_
_entity_poly.entity_id
_entity_poly.type
_entity_poly.pdbx_seq_one_letter_code
_entity_poly.pdbx_strand_id
1 'polypeptide(L)'
;MKFDRTLKAGGGLWDEWRNPEDDQILTSFTIVTCEAAGPIRFLHHRQPVMLGTDDMATWLHHDTDTELLHLLVRPRLPHALEIIPVSKFVSNSKNNGPKCIEPAGSSHQIAPLT
;
A
#
# COMPACT_ATOMS: atom_id res chain seq x y z
N MET A 1 -4.24 -23.81 -1.62
CA MET A 1 -4.22 -22.74 -0.62
C MET A 1 -4.49 -21.43 -1.36
N LYS A 2 -5.58 -20.73 -1.05
CA LYS A 2 -6.02 -19.52 -1.76
C LYS A 2 -5.57 -18.30 -0.95
N PHE A 3 -4.68 -17.47 -1.49
CA PHE A 3 -4.49 -16.13 -0.97
C PHE A 3 -5.82 -15.38 -1.03
N ASP A 4 -6.19 -14.65 0.03
CA ASP A 4 -7.25 -13.65 -0.09
C ASP A 4 -6.80 -12.64 -1.16
N ARG A 5 -7.42 -12.70 -2.34
CA ARG A 5 -7.10 -11.82 -3.49
C ARG A 5 -7.82 -10.48 -3.40
N THR A 6 -8.37 -10.15 -2.25
CA THR A 6 -9.03 -8.86 -2.04
C THR A 6 -8.00 -7.75 -2.11
N LEU A 7 -8.17 -6.87 -3.11
CA LEU A 7 -7.36 -5.67 -3.26
C LEU A 7 -7.46 -4.82 -2.00
N LYS A 8 -6.32 -4.31 -1.54
CA LYS A 8 -6.25 -3.33 -0.45
C LYS A 8 -5.86 -1.99 -1.06
N ALA A 9 -6.44 -0.91 -0.54
CA ALA A 9 -6.18 0.43 -1.02
C ALA A 9 -5.12 1.13 -0.17
N GLY A 10 -4.19 1.79 -0.86
CA GLY A 10 -3.21 2.69 -0.26
C GLY A 10 -3.49 4.13 -0.65
N GLY A 11 -3.26 5.07 0.27
CA GLY A 11 -3.30 6.49 -0.03
C GLY A 11 -2.16 6.86 -0.98
N GLY A 12 -2.49 7.52 -2.08
CA GLY A 12 -1.55 7.97 -3.09
C GLY A 12 -1.86 9.37 -3.59
N LEU A 13 -0.82 10.04 -4.08
CA LEU A 13 -0.91 11.31 -4.79
C LEU A 13 -0.47 11.08 -6.23
N TRP A 14 -1.02 11.82 -7.18
CA TRP A 14 -0.66 11.73 -8.58
C TRP A 14 -0.52 13.13 -9.17
N ASP A 15 0.25 13.22 -10.24
CA ASP A 15 0.42 14.46 -11.00
C ASP A 15 0.79 14.14 -12.45
N GLU A 16 0.62 15.14 -13.32
CA GLU A 16 1.00 15.10 -14.72
C GLU A 16 2.14 16.06 -14.98
N TRP A 17 3.21 15.53 -15.55
CA TRP A 17 4.31 16.33 -16.06
C TRP A 17 4.26 16.39 -17.58
N ARG A 18 4.25 17.59 -18.15
CA ARG A 18 4.32 17.81 -19.60
C ARG A 18 5.78 18.04 -20.00
N ASN A 19 6.30 17.20 -20.89
CA ASN A 19 7.63 17.39 -21.46
C ASN A 19 7.66 18.67 -22.31
N PRO A 20 8.51 19.65 -21.99
CA PRO A 20 8.60 20.89 -22.76
C PRO A 20 9.19 20.72 -24.17
N GLU A 21 9.85 19.58 -24.47
CA GLU A 21 10.50 19.37 -25.77
C GLU A 21 9.57 18.79 -26.83
N ASP A 22 8.67 17.88 -26.43
CA ASP A 22 7.83 17.11 -27.35
C ASP A 22 6.34 17.01 -26.92
N ASP A 23 5.94 17.80 -25.92
CA ASP A 23 4.58 17.87 -25.37
C ASP A 23 4.02 16.54 -24.81
N GLN A 24 4.85 15.50 -24.66
CA GLN A 24 4.43 14.25 -24.05
C GLN A 24 4.00 14.44 -22.60
N ILE A 25 2.90 13.81 -22.20
CA ILE A 25 2.40 13.83 -20.82
C ILE A 25 2.85 12.56 -20.11
N LEU A 26 3.57 12.74 -19.01
CA LEU A 26 3.89 11.70 -18.04
C LEU A 26 2.92 11.80 -16.86
N THR A 27 1.94 10.91 -16.81
CA THR A 27 1.11 10.71 -15.62
C THR A 27 1.84 9.79 -14.66
N SER A 28 2.08 10.24 -13.44
CA SER A 28 2.80 9.48 -12.42
C SER A 28 2.11 9.58 -11.07
N PHE A 29 2.45 8.66 -10.15
CA PHE A 29 1.91 8.68 -8.80
C PHE A 29 2.96 8.28 -7.78
N THR A 30 2.68 8.60 -6.53
CA THR A 30 3.44 8.19 -5.36
C THR A 30 2.52 7.60 -4.31
N ILE A 31 3.04 6.65 -3.52
CA ILE A 31 2.34 6.08 -2.37
C ILE A 31 2.72 6.87 -1.13
N VAL A 32 1.72 7.40 -0.43
CA VAL A 32 1.94 8.08 0.85
C VAL A 32 2.25 7.03 1.92
N THR A 33 3.30 7.29 2.71
CA THR A 33 3.72 6.40 3.80
C THR A 33 3.58 7.09 5.15
N CYS A 34 3.39 6.29 6.20
CA CYS A 34 3.37 6.71 7.60
C CYS A 34 4.23 5.77 8.44
N GLU A 35 4.29 5.97 9.76
CA GLU A 35 4.92 4.99 10.64
C GLU A 35 4.16 3.66 10.60
N ALA A 36 4.88 2.55 10.75
CA ALA A 36 4.26 1.24 10.83
C ALA A 36 3.44 1.07 12.12
N ALA A 37 2.22 0.57 11.97
CA ALA A 37 1.38 0.13 13.07
C ALA A 37 2.14 -0.93 13.88
N GLY A 38 1.96 -0.94 15.21
CA GLY A 38 2.67 -1.83 16.13
C GLY A 38 2.83 -3.27 15.63
N PRO A 39 1.74 -3.94 15.19
CA PRO A 39 1.81 -5.31 14.69
C PRO A 39 2.66 -5.51 13.41
N ILE A 40 2.91 -4.48 12.61
CA ILE A 40 3.74 -4.54 11.38
C ILE A 40 5.19 -4.14 11.63
N ARG A 41 5.51 -3.48 12.76
CA ARG A 41 6.86 -2.92 13.00
C ARG A 41 8.00 -3.95 12.94
N PHE A 42 7.70 -5.24 13.13
CA PHE A 42 8.69 -6.31 12.98
C PHE A 42 9.18 -6.50 11.53
N LEU A 43 8.38 -6.10 10.54
CA LEU A 43 8.77 -6.14 9.12
C LEU A 43 9.54 -4.88 8.72
N HIS A 44 9.01 -3.71 9.07
CA HIS A 44 9.59 -2.43 8.70
C HIS A 44 9.04 -1.29 9.57
N HIS A 45 9.80 -0.20 9.72
CA HIS A 45 9.42 0.96 10.54
C HIS A 45 8.40 1.89 9.87
N ARG A 46 8.17 1.72 8.57
CA ARG A 46 7.19 2.47 7.74
C ARG A 46 6.21 1.51 7.07
N GLN A 47 5.02 2.01 6.81
CA GLN A 47 4.00 1.33 6.00
C GLN A 47 3.31 2.33 5.06
N PRO A 48 2.67 1.87 3.98
CA PRO A 48 1.73 2.68 3.22
C PRO A 48 0.58 3.16 4.12
N VAL A 49 0.03 4.34 3.83
CA VAL A 49 -1.26 4.74 4.41
C VAL A 49 -2.31 3.76 3.89
N MET A 50 -2.80 2.86 4.74
CA MET A 50 -3.83 1.90 4.37
C MET A 50 -5.22 2.52 4.55
N LEU A 51 -6.07 2.35 3.55
CA LEU A 51 -7.44 2.87 3.54
C LEU A 51 -8.44 1.74 3.79
N GLY A 52 -9.36 1.97 4.73
CA GLY A 52 -10.58 1.18 4.87
C GLY A 52 -11.57 1.49 3.75
N THR A 53 -12.66 0.72 3.66
CA THR A 53 -13.69 0.90 2.62
C THR A 53 -14.26 2.31 2.62
N ASP A 54 -14.58 2.85 3.80
CA ASP A 54 -15.19 4.19 3.94
C ASP A 54 -14.15 5.31 3.74
N ASP A 55 -12.89 5.05 4.07
CA ASP A 55 -11.79 6.00 3.87
C ASP A 55 -11.49 6.22 2.38
N MET A 56 -11.73 5.23 1.52
CA MET A 56 -11.48 5.35 0.08
C MET A 56 -12.33 6.43 -0.55
N ALA A 57 -13.62 6.51 -0.20
CA ALA A 57 -14.51 7.55 -0.70
C ALA A 57 -14.02 8.94 -0.28
N THR A 58 -13.59 9.07 0.98
CA THR A 58 -13.01 10.31 1.51
C THR A 58 -11.71 10.67 0.78
N TRP A 59 -10.81 9.71 0.54
CA TRP A 59 -9.53 9.94 -0.14
C TRP A 59 -9.67 10.35 -1.62
N LEU A 60 -10.63 9.75 -2.34
CA LEU A 60 -10.80 9.97 -3.78
C LEU A 60 -11.68 11.18 -4.12
N HIS A 61 -12.44 11.71 -3.17
CA HIS A 61 -13.35 12.82 -3.44
C HIS A 61 -12.59 14.15 -3.50
N HIS A 62 -12.68 14.84 -4.64
CA HIS A 62 -11.90 16.06 -4.91
C HIS A 62 -12.21 17.24 -3.96
N ASP A 63 -13.44 17.32 -3.44
CA ASP A 63 -13.85 18.35 -2.47
C ASP A 63 -13.55 17.99 -1.00
N THR A 64 -12.89 16.86 -0.74
CA THR A 64 -12.55 16.49 0.64
C THR A 64 -11.58 17.50 1.24
N ASP A 65 -11.91 18.00 2.42
CA ASP A 65 -11.05 18.90 3.19
C ASP A 65 -9.69 18.24 3.48
N THR A 66 -8.60 19.00 3.29
CA THR A 66 -7.24 18.52 3.51
C THR A 66 -7.00 18.10 4.96
N GLU A 67 -7.65 18.74 5.94
CA GLU A 67 -7.58 18.34 7.35
C GLU A 67 -8.18 16.96 7.58
N LEU A 68 -9.28 16.63 6.88
CA LEU A 68 -9.86 15.27 6.93
C LEU A 68 -8.92 14.24 6.31
N LEU A 69 -8.24 14.58 5.21
CA LEU A 69 -7.22 13.72 4.61
C LEU A 69 -6.03 13.50 5.55
N HIS A 70 -5.61 14.52 6.30
CA HIS A 70 -4.53 14.38 7.28
C HIS A 70 -4.86 13.40 8.41
N LEU A 71 -6.12 13.33 8.85
CA LEU A 71 -6.57 12.30 9.81
C LEU A 71 -6.41 10.88 9.28
N LEU A 72 -6.37 10.71 7.96
CA LEU A 72 -6.16 9.42 7.30
C LEU A 72 -4.68 9.01 7.23
N VAL A 73 -3.74 9.97 7.35
CA VAL A 73 -2.30 9.74 7.24
C VAL A 73 -1.70 9.37 8.60
N ARG A 74 -2.06 8.19 9.11
CA ARG A 74 -1.63 7.69 10.43
C ARG A 74 -1.43 6.18 10.45
N PRO A 75 -0.68 5.64 11.44
CA PRO A 75 -0.48 4.21 11.57
C PRO A 75 -1.79 3.49 11.89
N ARG A 76 -2.31 2.70 10.94
CA ARG A 76 -3.51 1.87 11.11
C ARG A 76 -3.49 0.66 10.20
N LEU A 77 -4.32 -0.32 10.53
CA LEU A 77 -4.58 -1.57 9.82
C LEU A 77 -6.10 -1.75 9.70
N PRO A 78 -6.75 -1.18 8.69
CA PRO A 78 -8.20 -1.29 8.54
C PRO A 78 -8.66 -2.71 8.18
N HIS A 79 -7.74 -3.59 7.79
CA HIS A 79 -8.01 -4.98 7.41
C HIS A 79 -7.08 -5.93 8.14
N ALA A 80 -7.52 -7.17 8.34
CA ALA A 80 -6.65 -8.25 8.78
C ALA A 80 -5.63 -8.55 7.68
N LEU A 81 -4.40 -8.91 8.07
CA LEU A 81 -3.33 -9.26 7.14
C LEU A 81 -2.77 -10.63 7.46
N GLU A 82 -2.48 -11.39 6.42
CA GLU A 82 -1.63 -12.57 6.51
C GLU A 82 -0.25 -12.22 5.95
N ILE A 83 0.77 -12.37 6.78
CA ILE A 83 2.18 -12.16 6.39
C ILE A 83 2.80 -13.52 6.11
N ILE A 84 3.27 -13.71 4.89
CA ILE A 84 3.86 -14.97 4.43
C ILE A 84 5.30 -14.69 3.98
N PRO A 85 6.32 -15.30 4.62
CA PRO A 85 7.69 -15.21 4.14
C PRO A 85 7.80 -15.79 2.73
N VAL A 86 8.47 -15.07 1.83
CA VAL A 86 8.77 -15.52 0.46
C VAL A 86 10.27 -15.60 0.25
N SER A 87 10.68 -16.31 -0.80
CA SER A 87 12.10 -16.44 -1.13
C SER A 87 12.71 -15.12 -1.60
N LYS A 88 14.04 -14.98 -1.46
CA LYS A 88 14.80 -13.84 -2.02
C LYS A 88 14.74 -13.75 -3.55
N PHE A 89 14.12 -14.71 -4.24
CA PHE A 89 13.89 -14.64 -5.68
C PHE A 89 13.21 -13.33 -6.10
N VAL A 90 12.29 -12.80 -5.29
CA VAL A 90 11.58 -11.53 -5.56
C VAL A 90 12.47 -10.29 -5.47
N SER A 91 13.66 -10.36 -4.86
CA SER A 91 14.51 -9.18 -4.67
C SER A 91 15.16 -8.67 -5.96
N ASN A 92 15.12 -9.46 -7.05
CA ASN A 92 15.54 -9.01 -8.37
C ASN A 92 14.30 -8.62 -9.19
N SER A 93 14.17 -7.33 -9.53
CA SER A 93 13.00 -6.79 -10.23
C SER A 93 12.77 -7.36 -11.64
N LYS A 94 13.77 -8.06 -12.23
CA LYS A 94 13.60 -8.79 -13.49
C LYS A 94 12.81 -10.08 -13.32
N ASN A 95 12.70 -10.60 -12.10
CA ASN A 95 11.97 -11.81 -11.80
C ASN A 95 10.48 -11.50 -11.65
N ASN A 96 9.67 -12.06 -12.55
CA ASN A 96 8.22 -11.91 -12.56
C ASN A 96 7.53 -13.28 -12.55
N GLY A 97 6.33 -13.35 -11.98
CA GLY A 97 5.49 -14.54 -11.99
C GLY A 97 5.24 -15.16 -10.60
N PRO A 98 4.52 -16.30 -10.54
CA PRO A 98 4.01 -16.88 -9.30
C PRO A 98 5.08 -17.17 -8.24
N LYS A 99 6.29 -17.53 -8.66
CA LYS A 99 7.43 -17.84 -7.79
C LYS A 99 7.83 -16.68 -6.86
N CYS A 100 7.51 -15.44 -7.23
CA CYS A 100 7.77 -14.27 -6.40
C CYS A 100 6.92 -14.24 -5.12
N ILE A 101 5.79 -14.95 -5.09
CA ILE A 101 4.86 -14.99 -3.96
C ILE A 101 4.68 -16.40 -3.37
N GLU A 102 5.49 -17.37 -3.82
CA GLU A 102 5.46 -18.72 -3.26
C GLU A 102 5.90 -18.70 -1.79
N PRO A 103 5.12 -19.31 -0.87
CA PRO A 103 5.47 -19.38 0.54
C PRO A 103 6.80 -20.12 0.75
N ALA A 104 7.70 -19.51 1.52
CA ALA A 104 8.98 -20.07 1.92
C ALA A 104 9.07 -20.34 3.44
N GLY A 105 7.98 -20.13 4.18
CA GLY A 105 7.92 -20.29 5.63
C GLY A 105 6.49 -20.28 6.18
N SER A 106 6.37 -20.29 7.50
CA SER A 106 5.07 -20.22 8.19
C SER A 106 4.47 -18.83 8.10
N SER A 107 3.14 -18.74 7.97
CA SER A 107 2.43 -17.47 7.92
C SER A 107 2.14 -16.91 9.32
N HIS A 108 1.96 -15.59 9.40
CA HIS A 108 1.59 -14.88 10.61
C HIS A 108 0.34 -14.03 10.35
N GLN A 109 -0.68 -14.18 11.19
CA GLN A 109 -1.91 -13.42 11.10
C GLN A 109 -1.82 -12.16 11.96
N ILE A 110 -2.18 -11.02 11.38
CA ILE A 110 -2.23 -9.72 12.03
C ILE A 110 -3.68 -9.25 12.03
N ALA A 111 -4.21 -9.00 13.22
CA ALA A 111 -5.55 -8.44 13.40
C ALA A 111 -5.60 -6.96 12.96
N PRO A 112 -6.78 -6.46 12.56
CA PRO A 112 -6.99 -5.04 12.32
C PRO A 112 -6.64 -4.18 13.54
N LEU A 113 -6.24 -2.93 13.27
CA LEU A 113 -5.97 -1.88 14.24
C LEU A 113 -6.50 -0.56 13.67
N THR A 114 -7.64 -0.09 14.17
CA THR A 114 -8.30 1.15 13.71
C THR A 114 -7.62 2.42 14.20
#